data_AF-A0A127PB88-F1
#
_entry.id   AF-A0A127PB88-F1
#
_cell.length_a   1.000
_cell.length_b   1.000
_cell.length_c   1.000
_cell.angle_alpha   90.00
_cell.angle_beta   90.00
_cell.angle_gamma   90.00
#
_symmetry.space_group_name_H-M   'P 1'
#
loop_
_entity.id
_entity.type
_entity.pdbx_description
1 polymer ?
#
loop_
_entity_poly.entity_id
_entity_poly.type
_entity_poly.pdbx_seq_one_letter_code
_entity_poly.pdbx_strand_id
1 'polypeptide(L)'
;MRHIQFNRPSKLIVAILLGLTLGACGGGGDDNVVPQSKAFTADGGVSAFYRWSGVLPSAPGVLLQQEPLPASQVLPNASQAVRILYSSTDGDDGKTAVYVSGDLQLPKGAPPVGGWPLIAWAHGTVGVADVCAPSWTVRDPRDVDYLDAWLAQGYAVVSTDYQGLGTPGLHPYLHARPEAYSVLDSIRAVSKNFPQLSSSVVIVGQSQGAQGAIATAAYAPSYAPEIKLLGTVATGVPYQLQSVLAYLNALTAQVPTNGFTSVLGTLEAYAWLGYATAERVVPGFLLSDHLTAKGKAFYAVAASQCLGPIEDNIMQNKLVTSDVFNGDVTAWATQTLQSSNYPTVKFAAPVFVGTGTLDTDIPTAVQYLFAKDACAAGSTIEQHYYAGQNHDGTVLASLADSKPFVQKLFAGLPITSNCAALTPPP
;
A
#
# COMPACT_ATOMS: atom_id res chain seq x y z
N MET A 1 -2.91 71.52 -8.34
CA MET A 1 -4.33 71.97 -8.46
C MET A 1 -4.69 72.01 -9.93
N ARG A 2 -5.94 71.62 -10.30
CA ARG A 2 -6.70 71.84 -11.57
C ARG A 2 -5.92 72.03 -12.89
N HIS A 3 -6.21 71.31 -13.97
CA HIS A 3 -7.54 71.20 -14.60
C HIS A 3 -7.85 69.83 -15.26
N ILE A 4 -9.10 69.67 -15.71
CA ILE A 4 -9.78 68.41 -16.05
C ILE A 4 -10.41 68.48 -17.47
N GLN A 5 -10.26 67.37 -18.23
CA GLN A 5 -11.06 66.76 -19.33
C GLN A 5 -11.80 67.60 -20.40
N PHE A 6 -11.76 67.08 -21.66
CA PHE A 6 -12.88 66.52 -22.48
C PHE A 6 -12.43 66.33 -23.96
N ASN A 7 -12.91 65.40 -24.82
CA ASN A 7 -13.72 64.17 -24.70
C ASN A 7 -13.40 63.17 -25.87
N ARG A 8 -14.19 62.09 -26.05
CA ARG A 8 -14.17 61.03 -27.10
C ARG A 8 -15.02 61.38 -28.37
N PRO A 9 -15.29 60.49 -29.37
CA PRO A 9 -14.76 59.14 -29.75
C PRO A 9 -14.32 59.03 -31.25
N SER A 10 -13.83 57.87 -31.79
CA SER A 10 -14.65 56.93 -32.61
C SER A 10 -13.87 55.71 -33.20
N LYS A 11 -14.63 54.69 -33.62
CA LYS A 11 -14.34 53.28 -34.01
C LYS A 11 -13.59 53.06 -35.36
N LEU A 12 -13.44 51.76 -35.74
CA LEU A 12 -13.00 51.08 -37.01
C LEU A 12 -11.62 50.37 -36.86
N ILE A 13 -11.28 49.18 -37.41
CA ILE A 13 -12.01 48.18 -38.25
C ILE A 13 -11.33 46.77 -38.21
N VAL A 14 -12.11 45.67 -38.34
CA VAL A 14 -11.91 44.34 -39.07
C VAL A 14 -10.52 43.61 -39.01
N ALA A 15 -10.34 42.30 -38.76
CA ALA A 15 -11.05 41.00 -39.02
C ALA A 15 -10.81 40.33 -40.41
N ILE A 16 -11.02 39.01 -40.54
CA ILE A 16 -10.93 38.15 -41.77
C ILE A 16 -9.50 37.77 -42.23
N LEU A 17 -9.19 36.57 -42.78
CA LEU A 17 -9.57 35.17 -42.46
C LEU A 17 -8.61 34.19 -43.25
N LEU A 18 -8.72 32.88 -42.96
CA LEU A 18 -7.93 31.74 -43.48
C LEU A 18 -7.70 31.63 -45.01
N GLY A 19 -6.63 30.89 -45.35
CA GLY A 19 -6.54 30.09 -46.59
C GLY A 19 -5.69 28.81 -46.39
N LEU A 20 -6.29 27.63 -46.53
CA LEU A 20 -5.59 26.33 -46.51
C LEU A 20 -4.98 25.98 -47.89
N THR A 21 -3.90 25.21 -47.89
CA THR A 21 -3.62 24.20 -48.93
C THR A 21 -3.15 22.90 -48.29
N LEU A 22 -3.57 21.76 -48.87
CA LEU A 22 -3.13 20.41 -48.45
C LEU A 22 -1.97 19.90 -49.33
N GLY A 23 -1.09 19.11 -48.74
CA GLY A 23 -0.11 18.26 -49.41
C GLY A 23 0.41 17.22 -48.42
N ALA A 24 0.32 15.93 -48.76
CA ALA A 24 0.53 14.81 -47.83
C ALA A 24 1.90 14.13 -47.96
N CYS A 25 2.37 13.48 -46.88
CA CYS A 25 2.78 12.05 -46.84
C CYS A 25 3.77 11.71 -45.70
N GLY A 26 3.44 10.68 -44.89
CA GLY A 26 4.36 9.98 -43.98
C GLY A 26 4.71 10.70 -42.66
N GLY A 27 4.81 10.03 -41.51
CA GLY A 27 4.50 8.62 -41.19
C GLY A 27 5.16 8.18 -39.88
N GLY A 28 4.41 7.46 -39.02
CA GLY A 28 4.92 6.81 -37.80
C GLY A 28 5.01 7.69 -36.55
N GLY A 29 4.52 7.19 -35.41
CA GLY A 29 4.78 7.77 -34.09
C GLY A 29 3.57 8.20 -33.25
N ASP A 30 2.53 7.38 -33.12
CA ASP A 30 1.53 7.53 -32.03
C ASP A 30 2.07 6.92 -30.71
N ASP A 31 3.17 7.48 -30.20
CA ASP A 31 3.77 7.15 -28.89
C ASP A 31 3.51 8.26 -27.85
N ASN A 32 2.30 8.81 -27.81
CA ASN A 32 1.88 9.84 -26.85
C ASN A 32 1.23 9.21 -25.60
N VAL A 33 2.03 8.64 -24.70
CA VAL A 33 1.55 8.22 -23.37
C VAL A 33 1.55 9.41 -22.39
N VAL A 34 0.48 10.20 -22.41
CA VAL A 34 0.06 11.12 -21.34
C VAL A 34 -1.48 11.11 -21.34
N PRO A 35 -2.14 10.56 -20.30
CA PRO A 35 -2.31 11.33 -19.08
C PRO A 35 -2.29 10.53 -17.76
N GLN A 36 -1.55 11.02 -16.77
CA GLN A 36 -1.84 10.77 -15.35
C GLN A 36 -2.41 12.05 -14.71
N SER A 37 -3.72 12.04 -14.44
CA SER A 37 -4.36 12.93 -13.46
C SER A 37 -5.79 12.47 -13.17
N LYS A 38 -6.03 12.09 -11.91
CA LYS A 38 -7.31 12.22 -11.18
C LYS A 38 -6.89 12.69 -9.79
N ALA A 39 -7.31 13.90 -9.42
CA ALA A 39 -6.37 14.88 -8.89
C ALA A 39 -6.27 14.96 -7.36
N PHE A 40 -5.82 13.87 -6.74
CA PHE A 40 -4.88 13.95 -5.61
C PHE A 40 -3.48 13.72 -6.16
N THR A 41 -2.73 14.80 -6.36
CA THR A 41 -1.30 14.73 -6.65
C THR A 41 -0.57 14.57 -5.33
N ALA A 42 0.10 13.43 -5.14
CA ALA A 42 1.14 13.29 -4.14
C ALA A 42 2.20 14.40 -4.33
N ASP A 43 2.89 14.75 -3.25
CA ASP A 43 3.71 15.96 -3.16
C ASP A 43 4.93 16.02 -4.09
N GLY A 44 5.32 14.89 -4.72
CA GLY A 44 6.46 14.82 -5.62
C GLY A 44 7.80 15.11 -4.94
N GLY A 45 7.84 15.11 -3.60
CA GLY A 45 8.96 15.53 -2.75
C GLY A 45 10.16 14.57 -2.72
N VAL A 46 10.12 13.53 -3.55
CA VAL A 46 11.16 12.52 -3.74
C VAL A 46 12.16 12.88 -4.84
N SER A 47 13.28 12.16 -4.91
CA SER A 47 14.32 12.41 -5.91
C SER A 47 13.88 12.08 -7.35
N ALA A 48 14.69 12.51 -8.33
CA ALA A 48 14.47 12.19 -9.74
C ALA A 48 14.50 10.67 -10.06
N PHE A 49 15.03 9.83 -9.15
CA PHE A 49 15.00 8.37 -9.29
C PHE A 49 13.57 7.82 -9.43
N TYR A 50 12.61 8.43 -8.75
CA TYR A 50 11.23 7.97 -8.72
C TYR A 50 10.42 8.40 -9.96
N ARG A 51 11.08 8.91 -11.00
CA ARG A 51 10.43 9.44 -12.20
C ARG A 51 10.94 8.69 -13.43
N TRP A 52 10.05 7.94 -14.06
CA TRP A 52 10.33 7.30 -15.35
C TRP A 52 9.87 8.18 -16.50
N SER A 53 10.78 8.46 -17.44
CA SER A 53 10.51 9.24 -18.67
C SER A 53 10.65 8.43 -19.96
N GLY A 54 10.92 7.13 -19.86
CA GLY A 54 10.95 6.22 -21.00
C GLY A 54 9.58 5.62 -21.30
N VAL A 55 9.49 4.85 -22.39
CA VAL A 55 8.34 3.97 -22.63
C VAL A 55 8.31 2.89 -21.56
N LEU A 56 7.14 2.61 -20.98
CA LEU A 56 6.99 1.50 -20.03
C LEU A 56 6.97 0.15 -20.77
N PRO A 57 7.69 -0.88 -20.28
CA PRO A 57 7.57 -2.24 -20.79
C PRO A 57 6.13 -2.73 -20.70
N SER A 58 5.66 -3.43 -21.73
CA SER A 58 4.34 -4.08 -21.74
C SER A 58 4.24 -5.26 -20.76
N ALA A 59 5.38 -5.80 -20.33
CA ALA A 59 5.45 -6.81 -19.28
C ALA A 59 5.62 -6.12 -17.90
N PRO A 60 4.82 -6.50 -16.89
CA PRO A 60 5.02 -6.03 -15.53
C PRO A 60 6.21 -6.76 -14.86
N GLY A 61 6.71 -6.17 -13.78
CA GLY A 61 7.86 -6.67 -13.04
C GLY A 61 9.15 -6.68 -13.85
N VAL A 62 9.43 -5.60 -14.59
CA VAL A 62 10.71 -5.33 -15.26
C VAL A 62 11.42 -4.22 -14.50
N LEU A 63 12.66 -4.45 -14.06
CA LEU A 63 13.48 -3.44 -13.42
C LEU A 63 13.82 -2.31 -14.42
N LEU A 64 13.45 -1.08 -14.07
CA LEU A 64 13.64 0.13 -14.87
C LEU A 64 14.88 0.93 -14.43
N GLN A 65 15.03 1.10 -13.12
CA GLN A 65 16.15 1.82 -12.50
C GLN A 65 16.56 1.15 -11.18
N GLN A 66 17.82 1.34 -10.78
CA GLN A 66 18.31 0.96 -9.46
C GLN A 66 19.42 1.90 -8.97
N GLU A 67 19.46 2.19 -7.67
CA GLU A 67 20.54 2.94 -7.04
C GLU A 67 20.83 2.42 -5.62
N PRO A 68 22.04 2.60 -5.06
CA PRO A 68 22.30 2.24 -3.66
C PRO A 68 21.42 3.04 -2.70
N LEU A 69 20.86 2.40 -1.68
CA LEU A 69 20.20 3.13 -0.59
C LEU A 69 21.22 3.94 0.23
N PRO A 70 20.84 5.13 0.75
CA PRO A 70 21.65 5.88 1.69
C PRO A 70 21.82 5.09 3.00
N ALA A 71 22.94 5.31 3.70
CA ALA A 71 23.32 4.54 4.89
C ALA A 71 22.25 4.51 6.00
N SER A 72 21.42 5.56 6.10
CA SER A 72 20.29 5.66 7.06
C SER A 72 19.10 4.73 6.74
N GLN A 73 19.06 4.11 5.56
CA GLN A 73 18.04 3.15 5.14
C GLN A 73 18.61 1.72 4.94
N VAL A 74 19.90 1.51 5.19
CA VAL A 74 20.52 0.18 5.14
C VAL A 74 20.22 -0.54 6.44
N LEU A 75 19.60 -1.72 6.37
CA LEU A 75 19.27 -2.50 7.57
C LEU A 75 20.56 -3.07 8.22
N PRO A 76 20.64 -3.17 9.56
CA PRO A 76 21.86 -3.54 10.28
C PRO A 76 22.57 -4.81 9.79
N ASN A 77 21.84 -5.84 9.35
CA ASN A 77 22.34 -7.12 8.84
C ASN A 77 22.38 -7.21 7.30
N ALA A 78 22.12 -6.11 6.58
CA ALA A 78 22.36 -6.04 5.15
C ALA A 78 23.85 -5.86 4.84
N SER A 79 24.34 -6.47 3.76
CA SER A 79 25.63 -6.15 3.12
C SER A 79 25.48 -5.28 1.88
N GLN A 80 24.29 -5.26 1.29
CA GLN A 80 23.94 -4.43 0.14
C GLN A 80 22.46 -4.05 0.25
N ALA A 81 22.14 -2.80 -0.04
CA ALA A 81 20.78 -2.28 -0.06
C ALA A 81 20.59 -1.42 -1.32
N VAL A 82 19.55 -1.71 -2.09
CA VAL A 82 19.34 -1.15 -3.44
C VAL A 82 17.91 -0.66 -3.55
N ARG A 83 17.73 0.62 -3.82
CA ARG A 83 16.44 1.19 -4.24
C ARG A 83 16.17 0.77 -5.68
N ILE A 84 14.94 0.38 -5.97
CA ILE A 84 14.51 -0.11 -7.28
C ILE A 84 13.29 0.67 -7.80
N LEU A 85 13.21 0.83 -9.11
CA LEU A 85 12.02 1.28 -9.83
C LEU A 85 11.67 0.20 -10.85
N TYR A 86 10.42 -0.25 -10.91
CA TYR A 86 10.02 -1.36 -11.77
C TYR A 86 8.65 -1.14 -12.42
N SER A 87 8.42 -1.73 -13.59
CA SER A 87 7.12 -1.69 -14.26
C SER A 87 6.09 -2.52 -13.49
N SER A 88 4.83 -2.09 -13.51
CA SER A 88 3.70 -2.80 -12.90
C SER A 88 2.44 -2.58 -13.73
N THR A 89 1.35 -3.25 -13.36
CA THR A 89 0.02 -3.03 -13.93
C THR A 89 -0.82 -2.23 -12.92
N ASP A 90 -1.53 -1.20 -13.36
CA ASP A 90 -2.42 -0.41 -12.50
C ASP A 90 -3.48 -1.33 -11.89
N GLY A 91 -3.52 -1.42 -10.57
CA GLY A 91 -4.45 -2.30 -9.88
C GLY A 91 -5.91 -1.86 -9.95
N ASP A 92 -6.19 -0.58 -10.26
CA ASP A 92 -7.57 -0.07 -10.36
C ASP A 92 -8.29 -0.75 -11.54
N ASP A 93 -7.70 -0.67 -12.75
CA ASP A 93 -8.26 -1.22 -13.98
C ASP A 93 -7.72 -2.62 -14.36
N GLY A 94 -6.60 -3.03 -13.75
CA GLY A 94 -5.93 -4.30 -13.97
C GLY A 94 -5.26 -4.45 -15.33
N LYS A 95 -4.97 -3.36 -16.05
CA LYS A 95 -4.54 -3.37 -17.46
C LYS A 95 -3.54 -2.27 -17.85
N THR A 96 -3.64 -1.07 -17.28
CA THR A 96 -2.80 0.06 -17.68
C THR A 96 -1.37 -0.12 -17.16
N ALA A 97 -0.35 0.14 -17.99
CA ALA A 97 1.03 0.06 -17.54
C ALA A 97 1.38 1.24 -16.63
N VAL A 98 1.95 0.96 -15.46
CA VAL A 98 2.46 1.94 -14.49
C VAL A 98 3.87 1.53 -14.05
N TYR A 99 4.44 2.27 -13.10
CA TYR A 99 5.68 1.90 -12.43
C TYR A 99 5.58 2.19 -10.94
N VAL A 100 6.32 1.41 -10.16
CA VAL A 100 6.31 1.43 -8.69
C VAL A 100 7.76 1.38 -8.19
N SER A 101 8.02 1.97 -7.03
CA SER A 101 9.33 1.95 -6.38
C SER A 101 9.39 0.94 -5.22
N GLY A 102 10.58 0.74 -4.67
CA GLY A 102 10.81 -0.15 -3.54
C GLY A 102 12.31 -0.29 -3.24
N ASP A 103 12.67 -1.25 -2.40
CA ASP A 103 14.07 -1.60 -2.14
C ASP A 103 14.31 -3.10 -1.93
N LEU A 104 15.53 -3.52 -2.23
CA LEU A 104 16.05 -4.87 -1.98
C LEU A 104 17.22 -4.77 -1.00
N GLN A 105 17.11 -5.48 0.12
CA GLN A 105 18.13 -5.62 1.15
C GLN A 105 18.68 -7.05 1.08
N LEU A 106 19.99 -7.21 0.87
CA LEU A 106 20.67 -8.50 0.81
C LEU A 106 21.44 -8.77 2.11
N PRO A 107 21.28 -9.94 2.73
CA PRO A 107 21.88 -10.24 4.03
C PRO A 107 23.40 -10.43 3.92
N LYS A 108 24.09 -10.14 5.02
CA LYS A 108 25.52 -10.41 5.17
C LYS A 108 25.83 -11.90 5.02
N GLY A 109 26.96 -12.19 4.38
CA GLY A 109 27.47 -13.55 4.18
C GLY A 109 27.58 -13.90 2.69
N ALA A 110 27.60 -15.19 2.39
CA ALA A 110 27.55 -15.71 1.02
C ALA A 110 26.20 -16.39 0.78
N PRO A 111 25.58 -16.23 -0.41
CA PRO A 111 24.32 -16.90 -0.72
C PRO A 111 24.48 -18.43 -0.61
N PRO A 112 23.50 -19.14 -0.02
CA PRO A 112 23.51 -20.59 0.03
C PRO A 112 23.30 -21.19 -1.39
N VAL A 113 23.45 -22.51 -1.50
CA VAL A 113 23.13 -23.24 -2.73
C VAL A 113 21.65 -22.99 -3.08
N GLY A 114 21.40 -22.44 -4.27
CA GLY A 114 20.06 -22.04 -4.70
C GLY A 114 19.68 -20.58 -4.40
N GLY A 115 20.62 -19.76 -3.92
CA GLY A 115 20.45 -18.33 -3.68
C GLY A 115 19.81 -17.99 -2.32
N TRP A 116 19.91 -16.74 -1.92
CA TRP A 116 19.28 -16.22 -0.69
C TRP A 116 17.76 -16.43 -0.75
N PRO A 117 17.13 -17.11 0.22
CA PRO A 117 15.68 -17.22 0.29
C PRO A 117 15.04 -15.83 0.40
N LEU A 118 13.96 -15.58 -0.34
CA LEU A 118 13.38 -14.25 -0.48
C LEU A 118 12.15 -14.06 0.43
N ILE A 119 12.15 -12.97 1.17
CA ILE A 119 10.98 -12.39 1.84
C ILE A 119 10.51 -11.21 1.00
N ALA A 120 9.22 -11.20 0.65
CA ALA A 120 8.55 -10.03 0.11
C ALA A 120 7.78 -9.34 1.23
N TRP A 121 8.16 -8.12 1.59
CA TRP A 121 7.48 -7.34 2.62
C TRP A 121 6.40 -6.45 2.01
N ALA A 122 5.19 -6.66 2.50
CA ALA A 122 4.05 -5.76 2.35
C ALA A 122 3.99 -4.89 3.60
N HIS A 123 4.25 -3.58 3.46
CA HIS A 123 4.32 -2.64 4.59
C HIS A 123 2.95 -2.23 5.11
N GLY A 124 2.89 -1.84 6.39
CA GLY A 124 1.73 -1.23 7.03
C GLY A 124 1.51 0.23 6.61
N THR A 125 0.53 0.89 7.23
CA THR A 125 0.10 2.23 6.85
C THR A 125 1.19 3.28 7.08
N VAL A 126 1.66 3.92 5.99
CA VAL A 126 2.66 5.02 6.04
C VAL A 126 2.08 6.39 5.70
N GLY A 127 0.91 6.44 5.06
CA GLY A 127 0.33 7.66 4.47
C GLY A 127 0.08 7.48 2.97
N VAL A 128 -0.10 8.59 2.25
CA VAL A 128 -0.42 8.60 0.80
C VAL A 128 0.39 9.63 -0.01
N ALA A 129 1.33 10.32 0.62
CA ALA A 129 2.25 11.27 -0.05
C ALA A 129 3.50 10.55 -0.58
N ASP A 130 4.18 11.12 -1.58
CA ASP A 130 5.31 10.44 -2.24
C ASP A 130 6.47 10.24 -1.26
N VAL A 131 6.69 11.23 -0.38
CA VAL A 131 7.70 11.19 0.69
C VAL A 131 7.49 10.09 1.73
N CYS A 132 6.35 9.39 1.72
CA CYS A 132 6.05 8.30 2.65
C CYS A 132 6.43 6.91 2.12
N ALA A 133 6.90 6.81 0.87
CA ALA A 133 7.48 5.60 0.31
C ALA A 133 8.56 5.00 1.27
N PRO A 134 8.42 3.75 1.74
CA PRO A 134 9.42 3.08 2.58
C PRO A 134 10.85 3.07 2.00
N SER A 135 11.00 3.04 0.68
CA SER A 135 12.30 3.13 0.01
C SER A 135 12.87 4.56 -0.05
N TRP A 136 12.09 5.60 0.29
CA TRP A 136 12.52 7.00 0.41
C TRP A 136 12.79 7.43 1.85
N THR A 137 11.86 7.12 2.76
CA THR A 137 11.93 7.56 4.16
C THR A 137 12.74 6.61 5.04
N VAL A 138 13.17 7.09 6.21
CA VAL A 138 13.70 6.19 7.25
C VAL A 138 12.51 5.45 7.86
N ARG A 139 12.56 4.12 7.83
CA ARG A 139 11.54 3.23 8.41
C ARG A 139 11.41 3.44 9.92
N ASP A 140 10.22 3.16 10.45
CA ASP A 140 10.02 3.08 11.89
C ASP A 140 10.96 2.03 12.53
N PRO A 141 11.51 2.25 13.74
CA PRO A 141 12.37 1.29 14.42
C PRO A 141 11.78 -0.12 14.55
N ARG A 142 10.46 -0.27 14.73
CA ARG A 142 9.77 -1.56 14.76
C ARG A 142 9.93 -2.33 13.45
N ASP A 143 9.79 -1.62 12.33
CA ASP A 143 9.89 -2.21 11.00
C ASP A 143 11.36 -2.49 10.64
N VAL A 144 12.29 -1.65 11.09
CA VAL A 144 13.74 -1.95 11.02
C VAL A 144 14.05 -3.24 11.77
N ASP A 145 13.64 -3.37 13.03
CA ASP A 145 13.89 -4.56 13.86
C ASP A 145 13.23 -5.81 13.26
N TYR A 146 12.01 -5.70 12.73
CA TYR A 146 11.29 -6.82 12.12
C TYR A 146 11.97 -7.33 10.84
N LEU A 147 12.38 -6.43 9.95
CA LEU A 147 13.04 -6.80 8.68
C LEU A 147 14.48 -7.24 8.89
N ASP A 148 15.20 -6.59 9.82
CA ASP A 148 16.55 -7.00 10.21
C ASP A 148 16.55 -8.41 10.85
N ALA A 149 15.51 -8.75 11.60
CA ALA A 149 15.33 -10.08 12.16
C ALA A 149 15.17 -11.18 11.09
N TRP A 150 14.78 -10.86 9.85
CA TRP A 150 14.80 -11.77 8.70
C TRP A 150 16.18 -11.78 8.01
N LEU A 151 16.83 -10.62 7.81
CA LEU A 151 18.19 -10.55 7.28
C LEU A 151 19.20 -11.33 8.15
N ALA A 152 19.07 -11.25 9.47
CA ALA A 152 19.88 -11.98 10.44
C ALA A 152 19.69 -13.52 10.38
N GLN A 153 18.65 -14.00 9.70
CA GLN A 153 18.42 -15.43 9.42
C GLN A 153 18.89 -15.82 8.00
N GLY A 154 19.50 -14.91 7.24
CA GLY A 154 19.93 -15.15 5.87
C GLY A 154 18.82 -15.04 4.83
N TYR A 155 17.72 -14.35 5.12
CA TYR A 155 16.71 -14.02 4.11
C TYR A 155 17.04 -12.69 3.44
N ALA A 156 16.95 -12.63 2.11
CA ALA A 156 16.86 -11.35 1.40
C ALA A 156 15.47 -10.76 1.55
N VAL A 157 15.36 -9.43 1.63
CA VAL A 157 14.08 -8.73 1.79
C VAL A 157 13.88 -7.81 0.59
N VAL A 158 12.85 -8.06 -0.21
CA VAL A 158 12.31 -7.08 -1.16
C VAL A 158 11.11 -6.39 -0.53
N SER A 159 11.11 -5.06 -0.57
CA SER A 159 10.00 -4.21 -0.15
C SER A 159 9.48 -3.47 -1.38
N THR A 160 8.17 -3.45 -1.56
CA THR A 160 7.53 -2.49 -2.47
C THR A 160 7.12 -1.25 -1.68
N ASP A 161 7.01 -0.10 -2.35
CA ASP A 161 6.34 1.07 -1.79
C ASP A 161 4.83 1.08 -2.08
N TYR A 162 4.31 0.13 -2.87
CA TYR A 162 2.99 0.18 -3.53
C TYR A 162 2.82 1.29 -4.58
N GLN A 163 1.91 1.04 -5.53
CA GLN A 163 1.40 2.01 -6.48
C GLN A 163 0.98 3.32 -5.80
N GLY A 164 1.49 4.46 -6.29
CA GLY A 164 1.13 5.79 -5.82
C GLY A 164 1.85 6.27 -4.55
N LEU A 165 2.86 5.54 -4.05
CA LEU A 165 3.86 6.06 -3.12
C LEU A 165 5.19 6.17 -3.86
N GLY A 166 5.85 7.32 -3.69
CA GLY A 166 7.03 7.77 -4.42
C GLY A 166 6.80 8.03 -5.92
N THR A 167 5.83 7.36 -6.52
CA THR A 167 5.55 7.28 -7.95
C THR A 167 4.20 7.92 -8.26
N PRO A 168 4.01 8.54 -9.45
CA PRO A 168 2.95 9.54 -9.59
C PRO A 168 1.53 8.97 -9.52
N GLY A 169 0.66 9.72 -8.83
CA GLY A 169 -0.73 9.39 -8.56
C GLY A 169 -0.96 9.19 -7.06
N LEU A 170 -2.21 9.10 -6.63
CA LEU A 170 -2.55 8.80 -5.24
C LEU A 170 -2.33 7.32 -4.94
N HIS A 171 -1.74 6.99 -3.80
CA HIS A 171 -1.75 5.65 -3.25
C HIS A 171 -3.18 5.19 -2.88
N PRO A 172 -3.73 4.13 -3.50
CA PRO A 172 -5.06 3.63 -3.19
C PRO A 172 -5.02 2.77 -1.92
N TYR A 173 -5.01 3.43 -0.75
CA TYR A 173 -4.94 2.82 0.57
C TYR A 173 -6.00 1.71 0.75
N LEU A 174 -5.55 0.54 1.21
CA LEU A 174 -6.31 -0.71 1.39
C LEU A 174 -6.97 -1.24 0.10
N HIS A 175 -6.60 -0.77 -1.09
CA HIS A 175 -7.11 -1.37 -2.33
C HIS A 175 -6.32 -2.66 -2.63
N ALA A 176 -7.00 -3.80 -2.51
CA ALA A 176 -6.40 -5.14 -2.57
C ALA A 176 -5.57 -5.42 -3.84
N ARG A 177 -5.99 -4.92 -5.01
CA ARG A 177 -5.34 -5.26 -6.29
C ARG A 177 -4.07 -4.45 -6.54
N PRO A 178 -4.06 -3.11 -6.40
CA PRO A 178 -2.82 -2.32 -6.47
C PRO A 178 -1.72 -2.81 -5.53
N GLU A 179 -2.04 -3.10 -4.27
CA GLU A 179 -1.06 -3.64 -3.31
C GLU A 179 -0.53 -5.00 -3.76
N ALA A 180 -1.41 -5.94 -4.10
CA ALA A 180 -1.04 -7.27 -4.58
C ALA A 180 -0.16 -7.26 -5.83
N TYR A 181 -0.51 -6.44 -6.83
CA TYR A 181 0.25 -6.36 -8.08
C TYR A 181 1.63 -5.76 -7.83
N SER A 182 1.70 -4.71 -7.01
CA SER A 182 2.97 -4.08 -6.60
C SER A 182 3.92 -5.08 -5.93
N VAL A 183 3.43 -5.92 -5.00
CA VAL A 183 4.25 -6.97 -4.35
C VAL A 183 4.71 -8.04 -5.35
N LEU A 184 3.81 -8.54 -6.21
CA LEU A 184 4.17 -9.58 -7.20
C LEU A 184 5.19 -9.07 -8.22
N ASP A 185 5.09 -7.79 -8.62
CA ASP A 185 5.98 -7.19 -9.60
C ASP A 185 7.33 -6.76 -9.00
N SER A 186 7.40 -6.44 -7.70
CA SER A 186 8.70 -6.26 -7.02
C SER A 186 9.48 -7.57 -6.97
N ILE A 187 8.81 -8.70 -6.67
CA ILE A 187 9.39 -10.05 -6.71
C ILE A 187 9.92 -10.36 -8.12
N ARG A 188 9.12 -10.15 -9.16
CA ARG A 188 9.53 -10.33 -10.57
C ARG A 188 10.76 -9.50 -10.93
N ALA A 189 10.79 -8.23 -10.52
CA ALA A 189 11.91 -7.33 -10.80
C ALA A 189 13.20 -7.82 -10.14
N VAL A 190 13.17 -8.23 -8.87
CA VAL A 190 14.38 -8.69 -8.19
C VAL A 190 14.81 -10.09 -8.65
N SER A 191 13.89 -11.04 -8.81
CA SER A 191 14.23 -12.42 -9.22
C SER A 191 14.83 -12.51 -10.64
N LYS A 192 14.54 -11.57 -11.53
CA LYS A 192 15.15 -11.50 -12.88
C LYS A 192 16.53 -10.84 -12.90
N ASN A 193 16.81 -9.94 -11.97
CA ASN A 193 17.98 -9.06 -12.02
C ASN A 193 19.06 -9.37 -10.96
N PHE A 194 18.73 -10.12 -9.91
CA PHE A 194 19.64 -10.47 -8.82
C PHE A 194 19.79 -12.01 -8.74
N PRO A 195 20.69 -12.63 -9.54
CA PRO A 195 20.82 -14.09 -9.65
C PRO A 195 21.31 -14.79 -8.37
N GLN A 196 21.73 -14.03 -7.36
CA GLN A 196 22.01 -14.51 -6.01
C GLN A 196 20.76 -14.76 -5.15
N LEU A 197 19.55 -14.45 -5.64
CA LEU A 197 18.28 -14.73 -4.97
C LEU A 197 17.74 -16.11 -5.33
N SER A 198 16.99 -16.70 -4.40
CA SER A 198 16.20 -17.90 -4.66
C SER A 198 14.99 -17.60 -5.54
N SER A 199 14.53 -18.61 -6.27
CA SER A 199 13.28 -18.57 -7.04
C SER A 199 12.02 -18.76 -6.17
N SER A 200 12.18 -19.03 -4.87
CA SER A 200 11.08 -19.26 -3.94
C SER A 200 10.95 -18.09 -2.96
N VAL A 201 9.71 -17.70 -2.67
CA VAL A 201 9.40 -16.51 -1.86
C VAL A 201 8.36 -16.81 -0.77
N VAL A 202 8.46 -16.11 0.35
CA VAL A 202 7.38 -15.97 1.34
C VAL A 202 7.00 -14.49 1.43
N ILE A 203 5.70 -14.20 1.52
CA ILE A 203 5.21 -12.83 1.72
C ILE A 203 4.99 -12.60 3.22
N VAL A 204 5.37 -11.45 3.75
CA VAL A 204 5.13 -11.08 5.15
C VAL A 204 4.54 -9.67 5.23
N GLY A 205 3.61 -9.42 6.16
CA GLY A 205 3.01 -8.10 6.36
C GLY A 205 2.18 -7.94 7.63
N GLN A 206 1.94 -6.67 8.00
CA GLN A 206 1.16 -6.27 9.18
C GLN A 206 0.18 -5.14 8.83
N SER A 207 -1.02 -5.14 9.45
CA SER A 207 -2.05 -4.11 9.24
C SER A 207 -2.47 -3.99 7.77
N GLN A 208 -2.37 -2.81 7.13
CA GLN A 208 -2.46 -2.68 5.67
C GLN A 208 -1.58 -3.70 4.95
N GLY A 209 -0.33 -3.89 5.39
CA GLY A 209 0.58 -4.88 4.82
C GLY A 209 0.11 -6.32 4.98
N ALA A 210 -0.69 -6.63 6.00
CA ALA A 210 -1.35 -7.93 6.08
C ALA A 210 -2.49 -8.05 5.05
N GLN A 211 -3.22 -6.96 4.79
CA GLN A 211 -4.19 -6.89 3.69
C GLN A 211 -3.49 -7.10 2.34
N GLY A 212 -2.44 -6.34 2.06
CA GLY A 212 -1.60 -6.49 0.88
C GLY A 212 -1.00 -7.89 0.75
N ALA A 213 -0.48 -8.48 1.82
CA ALA A 213 0.09 -9.83 1.81
C ALA A 213 -0.95 -10.92 1.48
N ILE A 214 -2.14 -10.84 2.09
CA ILE A 214 -3.23 -11.79 1.80
C ILE A 214 -3.78 -11.58 0.38
N ALA A 215 -3.96 -10.34 -0.06
CA ALA A 215 -4.36 -10.03 -1.43
C ALA A 215 -3.33 -10.53 -2.45
N THR A 216 -2.04 -10.37 -2.17
CA THR A 216 -0.92 -10.91 -2.97
C THR A 216 -1.05 -12.42 -3.12
N ALA A 217 -1.27 -13.16 -2.03
CA ALA A 217 -1.47 -14.61 -2.07
C ALA A 217 -2.74 -15.02 -2.84
N ALA A 218 -3.79 -14.21 -2.81
CA ALA A 218 -5.05 -14.43 -3.52
C ALA A 218 -4.93 -14.18 -5.03
N TYR A 219 -4.18 -13.16 -5.45
CA TYR A 219 -3.98 -12.77 -6.85
C TYR A 219 -2.82 -13.50 -7.55
N ALA A 220 -1.84 -14.04 -6.80
CA ALA A 220 -0.66 -14.70 -7.38
C ALA A 220 -1.02 -15.76 -8.45
N PRO A 221 -1.98 -16.68 -8.25
CA PRO A 221 -2.28 -17.73 -9.24
C PRO A 221 -2.86 -17.20 -10.57
N SER A 222 -3.42 -15.99 -10.60
CA SER A 222 -4.03 -15.39 -11.80
C SER A 222 -3.16 -14.29 -12.43
N TYR A 223 -2.38 -13.55 -11.63
CA TYR A 223 -1.55 -12.44 -12.11
C TYR A 223 -0.07 -12.82 -12.30
N ALA A 224 0.47 -13.69 -11.45
CA ALA A 224 1.88 -14.09 -11.47
C ALA A 224 2.08 -15.59 -11.13
N PRO A 225 1.47 -16.51 -11.91
CA PRO A 225 1.52 -17.94 -11.66
C PRO A 225 2.92 -18.56 -11.73
N GLU A 226 3.90 -17.83 -12.30
CA GLU A 226 5.31 -18.23 -12.33
C GLU A 226 6.05 -18.00 -11.01
N ILE A 227 5.50 -17.20 -10.09
CA ILE A 227 6.11 -16.95 -8.78
C ILE A 227 5.86 -18.14 -7.87
N LYS A 228 6.94 -18.80 -7.43
CA LYS A 228 6.88 -19.90 -6.46
C LYS A 228 6.69 -19.36 -5.03
N LEU A 229 5.48 -18.92 -4.74
CA LEU A 229 5.03 -18.55 -3.41
C LEU A 229 4.94 -19.79 -2.50
N LEU A 230 5.74 -19.83 -1.44
CA LEU A 230 5.75 -20.93 -0.47
C LEU A 230 4.70 -20.76 0.64
N GLY A 231 4.33 -19.52 0.98
CA GLY A 231 3.35 -19.21 2.02
C GLY A 231 3.36 -17.73 2.40
N THR A 232 2.47 -17.35 3.31
CA THR A 232 2.26 -15.96 3.73
C THR A 232 2.22 -15.83 5.26
N VAL A 233 2.82 -14.78 5.81
CA VAL A 233 2.72 -14.39 7.22
C VAL A 233 1.95 -13.06 7.28
N ALA A 234 0.79 -13.07 7.93
CA ALA A 234 -0.07 -11.89 8.05
C ALA A 234 -0.37 -11.61 9.53
N THR A 235 -0.23 -10.37 9.97
CA THR A 235 -0.52 -9.96 11.36
C THR A 235 -1.45 -8.75 11.43
N GLY A 236 -2.40 -8.73 12.36
CA GLY A 236 -3.37 -7.61 12.44
C GLY A 236 -4.31 -7.54 11.22
N VAL A 237 -4.82 -8.68 10.73
CA VAL A 237 -5.42 -8.82 9.37
C VAL A 237 -6.75 -8.05 9.21
N PRO A 238 -6.83 -6.99 8.38
CA PRO A 238 -8.09 -6.34 8.03
C PRO A 238 -8.92 -7.28 7.13
N TYR A 239 -10.21 -7.46 7.41
CA TYR A 239 -11.04 -8.38 6.62
C TYR A 239 -12.49 -7.94 6.50
N GLN A 240 -13.03 -8.04 5.28
CA GLN A 240 -14.41 -7.70 4.91
C GLN A 240 -14.91 -6.38 5.53
N LEU A 241 -14.08 -5.33 5.54
CA LEU A 241 -14.35 -4.09 6.29
C LEU A 241 -15.75 -3.50 6.01
N GLN A 242 -16.24 -3.63 4.78
CA GLN A 242 -17.62 -3.27 4.42
C GLN A 242 -18.67 -4.15 5.11
N SER A 243 -18.54 -5.48 5.02
CA SER A 243 -19.51 -6.43 5.60
C SER A 243 -19.55 -6.36 7.12
N VAL A 244 -18.42 -6.04 7.76
CA VAL A 244 -18.31 -5.91 9.22
C VAL A 244 -18.53 -4.48 9.72
N LEU A 245 -18.77 -3.48 8.86
CA LEU A 245 -18.87 -2.07 9.26
C LEU A 245 -19.96 -1.84 10.33
N ALA A 246 -21.11 -2.52 10.24
CA ALA A 246 -22.16 -2.43 11.26
C ALA A 246 -21.70 -3.02 12.62
N TYR A 247 -20.87 -4.04 12.61
CA TYR A 247 -20.26 -4.62 13.81
C TYR A 247 -19.18 -3.71 14.40
N LEU A 248 -18.32 -3.12 13.55
CA LEU A 248 -17.33 -2.11 13.95
C LEU A 248 -18.02 -0.91 14.60
N ASN A 249 -19.08 -0.38 13.99
CA ASN A 249 -19.88 0.73 14.54
C ASN A 249 -20.54 0.36 15.89
N ALA A 250 -20.98 -0.89 16.05
CA ALA A 250 -21.53 -1.36 17.32
C ALA A 250 -20.47 -1.50 18.42
N LEU A 251 -19.22 -1.85 18.07
CA LEU A 251 -18.09 -1.86 19.00
C LEU A 251 -17.65 -0.45 19.39
N THR A 252 -17.48 0.47 18.43
CA THR A 252 -17.05 1.85 18.71
C THR A 252 -18.09 2.61 19.52
N ALA A 253 -19.39 2.35 19.32
CA ALA A 253 -20.46 2.90 20.15
C ALA A 253 -20.44 2.43 21.62
N GLN A 254 -19.71 1.35 21.95
CA GLN A 254 -19.52 0.88 23.33
C GLN A 254 -18.27 1.47 24.00
N VAL A 255 -17.38 2.12 23.24
CA VAL A 255 -16.22 2.83 23.80
C VAL A 255 -16.71 4.13 24.45
N PRO A 256 -16.43 4.39 25.74
CA PRO A 256 -16.86 5.62 26.39
C PRO A 256 -16.31 6.86 25.68
N THR A 257 -17.20 7.71 25.17
CA THR A 257 -16.87 8.92 24.39
C THR A 257 -16.34 10.07 25.28
N ASN A 258 -15.45 9.75 26.21
CA ASN A 258 -14.90 10.67 27.21
C ASN A 258 -13.80 11.56 26.61
N GLY A 259 -14.16 12.34 25.60
CA GLY A 259 -13.26 13.22 24.86
C GLY A 259 -12.66 12.57 23.60
N PHE A 260 -11.77 13.32 22.96
CA PHE A 260 -11.03 12.90 21.78
C PHE A 260 -9.80 12.09 22.23
N THR A 261 -9.76 10.80 21.88
CA THR A 261 -8.70 9.85 22.30
C THR A 261 -7.71 9.59 21.17
N SER A 262 -6.53 9.05 21.48
CA SER A 262 -5.56 8.61 20.45
C SER A 262 -6.16 7.59 19.50
N VAL A 263 -6.89 6.59 20.03
CA VAL A 263 -7.60 5.57 19.23
C VAL A 263 -8.58 6.23 18.24
N LEU A 264 -9.33 7.25 18.65
CA LEU A 264 -10.21 7.98 17.73
C LEU A 264 -9.41 8.74 16.67
N GLY A 265 -8.29 9.36 17.05
CA GLY A 265 -7.40 10.05 16.11
C GLY A 265 -6.84 9.13 15.02
N THR A 266 -6.36 7.94 15.41
CA THR A 266 -5.87 6.89 14.48
C THR A 266 -7.00 6.37 13.58
N LEU A 267 -8.19 6.12 14.13
CA LEU A 267 -9.34 5.68 13.32
C LEU A 267 -9.79 6.75 12.31
N GLU A 268 -9.79 8.03 12.67
CA GLU A 268 -10.09 9.14 11.75
C GLU A 268 -8.97 9.32 10.70
N ALA A 269 -7.71 9.04 11.04
CA ALA A 269 -6.61 9.00 10.06
C ALA A 269 -6.83 7.89 9.03
N TYR A 270 -7.11 6.66 9.47
CA TYR A 270 -7.39 5.53 8.57
C TYR A 270 -8.66 5.74 7.74
N ALA A 271 -9.71 6.33 8.33
CA ALA A 271 -10.91 6.71 7.61
C ALA A 271 -10.58 7.71 6.49
N TRP A 272 -9.82 8.77 6.78
CA TRP A 272 -9.38 9.74 5.78
C TRP A 272 -8.54 9.13 4.65
N LEU A 273 -7.55 8.28 4.97
CA LEU A 273 -6.76 7.58 3.95
C LEU A 273 -7.64 6.69 3.07
N GLY A 274 -8.59 5.97 3.69
CA GLY A 274 -9.59 5.18 2.96
C GLY A 274 -10.51 6.03 2.10
N TYR A 275 -10.86 7.23 2.55
CA TYR A 275 -11.69 8.17 1.80
C TYR A 275 -10.95 8.79 0.60
N ALA A 276 -9.64 9.05 0.71
CA ALA A 276 -8.86 9.55 -0.41
C ALA A 276 -8.90 8.59 -1.61
N THR A 277 -8.84 7.27 -1.35
CA THR A 277 -8.96 6.20 -2.36
C THR A 277 -10.24 6.30 -3.22
N ALA A 278 -11.29 7.00 -2.76
CA ALA A 278 -12.53 7.21 -3.51
C ALA A 278 -12.31 7.88 -4.88
N GLU A 279 -11.32 8.78 -5.05
CA GLU A 279 -11.01 9.38 -6.37
C GLU A 279 -10.55 8.36 -7.42
N ARG A 280 -10.02 7.22 -6.97
CA ARG A 280 -9.51 6.14 -7.83
C ARG A 280 -10.60 5.13 -8.17
N VAL A 281 -11.48 4.80 -7.21
CA VAL A 281 -12.47 3.71 -7.35
C VAL A 281 -13.93 4.15 -7.53
N VAL A 282 -14.27 5.42 -7.32
CA VAL A 282 -15.61 5.97 -7.53
C VAL A 282 -15.65 6.77 -8.85
N PRO A 283 -16.42 6.33 -9.88
CA PRO A 283 -16.43 6.98 -11.18
C PRO A 283 -16.85 8.46 -11.15
N GLY A 284 -15.98 9.34 -11.61
CA GLY A 284 -16.24 10.79 -11.69
C GLY A 284 -16.18 11.53 -10.36
N PHE A 285 -15.70 10.90 -9.29
CA PHE A 285 -15.55 11.51 -7.98
C PHE A 285 -14.28 12.36 -7.89
N LEU A 286 -14.39 13.51 -7.23
CA LEU A 286 -13.27 14.38 -6.84
C LEU A 286 -13.44 14.71 -5.35
N LEU A 287 -12.50 14.26 -4.51
CA LEU A 287 -12.54 14.42 -3.06
C LEU A 287 -12.66 15.91 -2.68
N SER A 288 -11.94 16.77 -3.42
CA SER A 288 -11.88 18.22 -3.20
C SER A 288 -13.23 18.95 -3.29
N ASP A 289 -14.21 18.42 -4.04
CA ASP A 289 -15.59 18.94 -4.10
C ASP A 289 -16.38 18.62 -2.80
N HIS A 290 -15.99 17.56 -2.10
CA HIS A 290 -16.62 17.09 -0.87
C HIS A 290 -15.98 17.66 0.41
N LEU A 291 -14.97 18.52 0.34
CA LEU A 291 -14.27 19.04 1.53
C LEU A 291 -14.86 20.35 2.08
N THR A 292 -14.96 20.43 3.41
CA THR A 292 -15.20 21.69 4.13
C THR A 292 -13.98 22.62 4.03
N ALA A 293 -14.07 23.85 4.54
CA ALA A 293 -12.90 24.72 4.67
C ALA A 293 -11.81 24.12 5.60
N LYS A 294 -12.18 23.41 6.66
CA LYS A 294 -11.24 22.67 7.51
C LYS A 294 -10.64 21.49 6.74
N GLY A 295 -11.48 20.73 6.02
CA GLY A 295 -11.05 19.59 5.21
C GLY A 295 -10.02 19.97 4.15
N LYS A 296 -10.16 21.14 3.51
CA LYS A 296 -9.16 21.65 2.55
C LYS A 296 -7.81 21.99 3.20
N ALA A 297 -7.80 22.47 4.45
CA ALA A 297 -6.57 22.69 5.19
C ALA A 297 -5.92 21.37 5.64
N PHE A 298 -6.72 20.43 6.13
CA PHE A 298 -6.25 19.10 6.52
C PHE A 298 -5.73 18.27 5.33
N TYR A 299 -6.40 18.35 4.17
CA TYR A 299 -5.96 17.75 2.92
C TYR A 299 -4.52 18.13 2.56
N ALA A 300 -4.13 19.40 2.74
CA ALA A 300 -2.77 19.85 2.43
C ALA A 300 -1.71 19.20 3.35
N VAL A 301 -2.09 18.86 4.59
CA VAL A 301 -1.25 18.07 5.50
C VAL A 301 -1.15 16.64 4.98
N ALA A 302 -2.27 15.96 4.78
CA ALA A 302 -2.27 14.55 4.36
C ALA A 302 -1.69 14.30 2.95
N ALA A 303 -1.68 15.30 2.07
CA ALA A 303 -1.06 15.24 0.75
C ALA A 303 0.46 15.43 0.75
N SER A 304 1.06 15.84 1.88
CA SER A 304 2.49 16.15 1.98
C SER A 304 3.18 15.56 3.22
N GLN A 305 2.46 14.76 4.02
CA GLN A 305 2.94 14.21 5.28
C GLN A 305 2.56 12.74 5.43
N CYS A 306 3.28 12.05 6.32
CA CYS A 306 3.08 10.63 6.61
C CYS A 306 2.17 10.44 7.83
N LEU A 307 1.84 9.18 8.15
CA LEU A 307 0.80 8.83 9.12
C LEU A 307 0.93 9.56 10.47
N GLY A 308 2.10 9.53 11.12
CA GLY A 308 2.31 10.17 12.44
C GLY A 308 1.95 11.66 12.45
N PRO A 309 2.53 12.51 11.57
CA PRO A 309 2.12 13.92 11.47
C PRO A 309 0.64 14.15 11.06
N ILE A 310 0.00 13.21 10.35
CA ILE A 310 -1.45 13.25 10.07
C ILE A 310 -2.24 13.03 11.36
N GLU A 311 -1.89 12.00 12.13
CA GLU A 311 -2.49 11.70 13.44
C GLU A 311 -2.27 12.84 14.44
N ASP A 312 -1.06 13.41 14.50
CA ASP A 312 -0.75 14.59 15.30
C ASP A 312 -1.65 15.78 14.92
N ASN A 313 -1.87 16.03 13.63
CA ASN A 313 -2.74 17.11 13.18
C ASN A 313 -4.20 16.87 13.59
N ILE A 314 -4.70 15.63 13.42
CA ILE A 314 -6.02 15.21 13.85
C ILE A 314 -6.18 15.37 15.36
N MET A 315 -5.22 14.91 16.17
CA MET A 315 -5.22 14.99 17.63
C MET A 315 -5.18 16.43 18.16
N GLN A 316 -4.34 17.29 17.57
CA GLN A 316 -4.23 18.70 17.94
C GLN A 316 -5.51 19.48 17.65
N ASN A 317 -6.15 19.21 16.50
CA ASN A 317 -7.33 19.93 16.04
C ASN A 317 -8.67 19.23 16.41
N LYS A 318 -8.59 18.01 16.96
CA LYS A 318 -9.72 17.12 17.27
C LYS A 318 -10.64 16.88 16.07
N LEU A 319 -10.03 16.68 14.90
CA LEU A 319 -10.76 16.49 13.65
C LEU A 319 -11.52 15.18 13.67
N VAL A 320 -12.82 15.26 13.38
CA VAL A 320 -13.65 14.11 13.05
C VAL A 320 -14.08 14.18 11.59
N THR A 321 -14.55 13.07 11.02
CA THR A 321 -15.02 12.99 9.62
C THR A 321 -16.00 14.12 9.25
N SER A 322 -16.90 14.52 10.16
CA SER A 322 -17.87 15.60 9.94
C SER A 322 -17.29 17.03 10.00
N ASP A 323 -16.07 17.22 10.50
CA ASP A 323 -15.32 18.48 10.34
C ASP A 323 -14.67 18.58 8.95
N VAL A 324 -14.35 17.44 8.34
CA VAL A 324 -13.56 17.34 7.11
C VAL A 324 -14.44 17.36 5.86
N PHE A 325 -15.60 16.69 5.87
CA PHE A 325 -16.47 16.51 4.71
C PHE A 325 -17.78 17.29 4.74
N ASN A 326 -18.24 17.70 3.55
CA ASN A 326 -19.55 18.30 3.32
C ASN A 326 -20.60 17.18 3.17
N GLY A 327 -21.39 16.97 4.22
CA GLY A 327 -22.52 16.03 4.20
C GLY A 327 -22.14 14.59 4.51
N ASP A 328 -23.02 13.66 4.14
CA ASP A 328 -22.86 12.24 4.44
C ASP A 328 -21.85 11.56 3.48
N VAL A 329 -20.88 10.87 4.07
CA VAL A 329 -19.82 10.13 3.35
C VAL A 329 -20.21 8.67 3.04
N THR A 330 -21.25 8.14 3.70
CA THR A 330 -21.55 6.69 3.79
C THR A 330 -21.63 5.98 2.44
N ALA A 331 -22.22 6.62 1.42
CA ALA A 331 -22.45 6.00 0.12
C ALA A 331 -21.15 5.71 -0.65
N TRP A 332 -20.27 6.70 -0.79
CA TRP A 332 -19.01 6.55 -1.53
C TRP A 332 -17.93 5.89 -0.67
N ALA A 333 -17.96 6.07 0.66
CA ALA A 333 -17.16 5.29 1.60
C ALA A 333 -17.45 3.78 1.47
N THR A 334 -18.73 3.41 1.41
CA THR A 334 -19.18 2.02 1.19
C THR A 334 -18.65 1.44 -0.11
N GLN A 335 -18.70 2.21 -1.21
CA GLN A 335 -18.13 1.78 -2.49
C GLN A 335 -16.61 1.60 -2.40
N THR A 336 -15.91 2.47 -1.67
CA THR A 336 -14.46 2.41 -1.54
C THR A 336 -14.00 1.20 -0.72
N LEU A 337 -14.70 0.88 0.38
CA LEU A 337 -14.40 -0.31 1.19
C LEU A 337 -14.56 -1.63 0.43
N GLN A 338 -15.38 -1.69 -0.63
CA GLN A 338 -15.46 -2.89 -1.49
C GLN A 338 -14.14 -3.21 -2.20
N SER A 339 -13.31 -2.20 -2.48
CA SER A 339 -12.01 -2.35 -3.13
C SER A 339 -10.96 -3.06 -2.26
N SER A 340 -11.21 -3.15 -0.95
CA SER A 340 -10.38 -3.85 0.04
C SER A 340 -10.65 -5.35 0.15
N ASN A 341 -11.69 -5.86 -0.50
CA ASN A 341 -12.02 -7.28 -0.44
C ASN A 341 -11.02 -8.13 -1.24
N TYR A 342 -10.59 -9.25 -0.64
CA TYR A 342 -9.81 -10.27 -1.31
C TYR A 342 -10.67 -10.99 -2.37
N PRO A 343 -10.12 -11.37 -3.54
CA PRO A 343 -10.85 -12.13 -4.55
C PRO A 343 -11.16 -13.57 -4.11
N THR A 344 -10.44 -14.08 -3.10
CA THR A 344 -10.65 -15.39 -2.47
C THR A 344 -10.00 -15.41 -1.09
N VAL A 345 -10.49 -16.28 -0.19
CA VAL A 345 -9.78 -16.69 1.05
C VAL A 345 -9.32 -18.16 1.00
N LYS A 346 -9.43 -18.80 -0.17
CA LYS A 346 -8.82 -20.08 -0.49
C LYS A 346 -7.45 -19.85 -1.13
N PHE A 347 -6.38 -20.20 -0.43
CA PHE A 347 -5.00 -20.02 -0.86
C PHE A 347 -4.36 -21.34 -1.31
N ALA A 348 -3.46 -21.28 -2.28
CA ALA A 348 -2.69 -22.44 -2.75
C ALA A 348 -1.53 -22.81 -1.80
N ALA A 349 -1.01 -21.83 -1.07
CA ALA A 349 0.07 -21.96 -0.11
C ALA A 349 -0.43 -21.74 1.33
N PRO A 350 0.24 -22.27 2.37
CA PRO A 350 -0.13 -22.04 3.76
C PRO A 350 -0.07 -20.56 4.17
N VAL A 351 -0.96 -20.18 5.10
CA VAL A 351 -1.02 -18.84 5.67
C VAL A 351 -0.90 -18.90 7.19
N PHE A 352 0.09 -18.21 7.72
CA PHE A 352 0.24 -17.90 9.13
C PHE A 352 -0.54 -16.63 9.46
N VAL A 353 -1.30 -16.64 10.55
CA VAL A 353 -2.06 -15.46 11.02
C VAL A 353 -1.72 -15.17 12.48
N GLY A 354 -1.23 -13.96 12.77
CA GLY A 354 -0.93 -13.52 14.14
C GLY A 354 -1.83 -12.37 14.60
N THR A 355 -2.45 -12.52 15.77
CA THR A 355 -3.37 -11.52 16.34
C THR A 355 -2.99 -11.17 17.77
N GLY A 356 -2.74 -9.89 18.05
CA GLY A 356 -2.58 -9.39 19.42
C GLY A 356 -3.93 -9.36 20.14
N THR A 357 -3.97 -9.79 21.40
CA THR A 357 -5.26 -9.83 22.14
C THR A 357 -5.73 -8.44 22.59
N LEU A 358 -4.89 -7.41 22.48
CA LEU A 358 -5.21 -6.02 22.78
C LEU A 358 -5.18 -5.14 21.51
N ASP A 359 -5.38 -5.74 20.32
CA ASP A 359 -5.48 -5.01 19.06
C ASP A 359 -6.77 -4.16 19.02
N THR A 360 -6.58 -2.84 19.04
CA THR A 360 -7.63 -1.80 19.03
C THR A 360 -7.95 -1.26 17.65
N ASP A 361 -7.09 -1.56 16.68
CA ASP A 361 -7.01 -0.86 15.41
C ASP A 361 -7.72 -1.72 14.34
N ILE A 362 -7.45 -3.02 14.39
CA ILE A 362 -8.17 -4.06 13.66
C ILE A 362 -8.78 -5.04 14.66
N PRO A 363 -10.07 -4.91 15.03
CA PRO A 363 -10.66 -5.69 16.11
C PRO A 363 -10.43 -7.20 15.96
N THR A 364 -9.97 -7.84 17.03
CA THR A 364 -9.54 -9.26 17.06
C THR A 364 -10.58 -10.24 16.50
N ALA A 365 -11.87 -9.94 16.66
CA ALA A 365 -12.98 -10.71 16.08
C ALA A 365 -12.99 -10.70 14.54
N VAL A 366 -12.57 -9.61 13.90
CA VAL A 366 -12.44 -9.50 12.43
C VAL A 366 -11.29 -10.39 11.93
N GLN A 367 -10.17 -10.41 12.66
CA GLN A 367 -9.03 -11.28 12.37
C GLN A 367 -9.38 -12.76 12.53
N TYR A 368 -10.16 -13.10 13.56
CA TYR A 368 -10.73 -14.44 13.74
C TYR A 368 -11.70 -14.84 12.61
N LEU A 369 -12.57 -13.93 12.16
CA LEU A 369 -13.45 -14.18 11.02
C LEU A 369 -12.67 -14.49 9.74
N PHE A 370 -11.56 -13.78 9.48
CA PHE A 370 -10.66 -14.12 8.38
C PHE A 370 -10.14 -15.55 8.46
N ALA A 371 -9.53 -15.92 9.60
CA ALA A 371 -8.97 -17.25 9.78
C ALA A 371 -10.05 -18.34 9.65
N LYS A 372 -11.23 -18.11 10.23
CA LYS A 372 -12.38 -19.01 10.17
C LYS A 372 -12.89 -19.22 8.74
N ASP A 373 -13.08 -18.14 7.99
CA ASP A 373 -13.62 -18.21 6.63
C ASP A 373 -12.57 -18.80 5.65
N ALA A 374 -11.29 -18.50 5.85
CA ALA A 374 -10.20 -19.11 5.10
C ALA A 374 -10.09 -20.63 5.38
N CYS A 375 -10.21 -21.04 6.64
CA CYS A 375 -10.32 -22.44 7.04
C CYS A 375 -11.51 -23.13 6.38
N ALA A 376 -12.70 -22.51 6.40
CA ALA A 376 -13.91 -23.05 5.77
C ALA A 376 -13.78 -23.17 4.24
N ALA A 377 -13.03 -22.27 3.60
CA ALA A 377 -12.71 -22.32 2.18
C ALA A 377 -11.65 -23.40 1.82
N GLY A 378 -11.04 -24.04 2.82
CA GLY A 378 -10.06 -25.12 2.66
C GLY A 378 -8.61 -24.65 2.57
N SER A 379 -8.27 -23.47 3.09
CA SER A 379 -6.88 -23.01 3.24
C SER A 379 -6.16 -23.71 4.39
N THR A 380 -4.85 -23.88 4.26
CA THR A 380 -3.98 -24.33 5.37
C THR A 380 -3.63 -23.12 6.23
N ILE A 381 -4.36 -22.92 7.34
CA ILE A 381 -4.15 -21.80 8.27
C ILE A 381 -3.39 -22.26 9.52
N GLU A 382 -2.38 -21.48 9.94
CA GLU A 382 -1.73 -21.57 11.25
C GLU A 382 -1.97 -20.25 12.02
N GLN A 383 -3.03 -20.19 12.83
CA GLN A 383 -3.40 -19.01 13.64
C GLN A 383 -2.68 -19.01 15.00
N HIS A 384 -2.20 -17.85 15.42
CA HIS A 384 -1.63 -17.61 16.75
C HIS A 384 -2.26 -16.38 17.42
N TYR A 385 -2.36 -16.41 18.75
CA TYR A 385 -2.82 -15.28 19.58
C TYR A 385 -1.73 -14.83 20.53
N TYR A 386 -1.42 -13.54 20.52
CA TYR A 386 -0.35 -12.95 21.30
C TYR A 386 -0.92 -12.18 22.49
N ALA A 387 -0.99 -12.85 23.63
CA ALA A 387 -1.57 -12.31 24.85
C ALA A 387 -0.87 -11.03 25.30
N GLY A 388 -1.65 -9.96 25.53
CA GLY A 388 -1.15 -8.67 25.97
C GLY A 388 -0.47 -7.82 24.89
N GLN A 389 -0.40 -8.28 23.64
CA GLN A 389 0.11 -7.47 22.53
C GLN A 389 -1.00 -6.61 21.92
N ASN A 390 -0.68 -5.35 21.64
CA ASN A 390 -1.50 -4.42 20.86
C ASN A 390 -1.23 -4.60 19.34
N HIS A 391 -1.84 -3.75 18.52
CA HIS A 391 -1.70 -3.79 17.06
C HIS A 391 -0.23 -3.78 16.59
N ASP A 392 0.59 -2.89 17.15
CA ASP A 392 2.01 -2.74 16.80
C ASP A 392 2.90 -3.87 17.34
N GLY A 393 2.77 -4.20 18.63
CA GLY A 393 3.63 -5.19 19.29
C GLY A 393 3.50 -6.61 18.71
N THR A 394 2.34 -6.91 18.11
CA THR A 394 2.03 -8.20 17.49
C THR A 394 3.05 -8.60 16.42
N VAL A 395 3.56 -7.66 15.62
CA VAL A 395 4.46 -7.99 14.50
C VAL A 395 5.77 -8.59 14.99
N LEU A 396 6.39 -7.99 16.00
CA LEU A 396 7.64 -8.47 16.61
C LEU A 396 7.39 -9.72 17.47
N ALA A 397 6.29 -9.75 18.23
CA ALA A 397 5.91 -10.93 19.00
C ALA A 397 5.72 -12.18 18.11
N SER A 398 5.17 -11.99 16.90
CA SER A 398 4.97 -13.08 15.94
C SER A 398 6.25 -13.75 15.46
N LEU A 399 7.43 -13.13 15.61
CA LEU A 399 8.71 -13.71 15.18
C LEU A 399 9.08 -15.00 15.93
N ALA A 400 8.47 -15.26 17.10
CA ALA A 400 8.64 -16.52 17.83
C ALA A 400 8.13 -17.73 17.04
N ASP A 401 7.01 -17.58 16.33
CA ASP A 401 6.33 -18.69 15.62
C ASP A 401 6.43 -18.56 14.09
N SER A 402 6.39 -17.32 13.56
CA SER A 402 6.49 -17.05 12.13
C SER A 402 7.87 -17.42 11.58
N LYS A 403 8.96 -17.25 12.33
CA LYS A 403 10.30 -17.72 11.90
C LYS A 403 10.33 -19.25 11.71
N PRO A 404 9.94 -20.09 12.70
CA PRO A 404 9.76 -21.52 12.50
C PRO A 404 8.83 -21.90 11.33
N PHE A 405 7.72 -21.18 11.14
CA PHE A 405 6.80 -21.38 10.01
C PHE A 405 7.52 -21.16 8.66
N VAL A 406 8.21 -20.02 8.49
CA VAL A 406 8.96 -19.70 7.26
C VAL A 406 10.14 -20.68 7.04
N GLN A 407 10.84 -21.08 8.09
CA GLN A 407 11.90 -22.08 8.00
C GLN A 407 11.37 -23.44 7.50
N LYS A 408 10.21 -23.90 7.99
CA LYS A 408 9.55 -25.13 7.47
C LYS A 408 9.24 -25.01 5.98
N LEU A 409 8.68 -23.87 5.54
CA LEU A 409 8.33 -23.63 4.15
C LEU A 409 9.54 -23.73 3.21
N PHE A 410 10.64 -23.04 3.53
CA PHE A 410 11.87 -23.11 2.74
C PHE A 410 12.57 -24.48 2.81
N ALA A 411 12.39 -25.23 3.90
CA ALA A 411 12.85 -26.61 4.02
C ALA A 411 11.94 -27.64 3.30
N GLY A 412 10.82 -27.21 2.69
CA GLY A 412 9.85 -28.10 2.05
C GLY A 412 9.06 -28.98 3.03
N LEU A 413 9.01 -28.61 4.31
CA LEU A 413 8.27 -29.31 5.35
C LEU A 413 6.79 -28.88 5.34
N PRO A 414 5.85 -29.81 5.60
CA PRO A 414 4.43 -29.49 5.65
C PRO A 414 4.11 -28.57 6.84
N ILE A 415 3.19 -27.64 6.62
CA ILE A 415 2.56 -26.86 7.69
C ILE A 415 1.35 -27.64 8.22
N THR A 416 1.26 -27.77 9.55
CA THR A 416 0.10 -28.36 10.22
C THR A 416 -0.92 -27.28 10.47
N SER A 417 -2.06 -27.33 9.79
CA SER A 417 -3.13 -26.36 10.05
C SER A 417 -3.79 -26.61 11.41
N ASN A 418 -4.12 -25.52 12.12
CA ASN A 418 -4.88 -25.56 13.37
C ASN A 418 -6.36 -25.13 13.21
N CYS A 419 -6.90 -25.13 11.98
CA CYS A 419 -8.31 -24.81 11.70
C CYS A 419 -9.32 -25.56 12.58
N ALA A 420 -9.05 -26.84 12.92
CA ALA A 420 -9.93 -27.65 13.76
C ALA A 420 -9.92 -27.24 15.26
N ALA A 421 -8.94 -26.43 15.67
CA ALA A 421 -8.77 -25.92 17.04
C ALA A 421 -8.96 -24.40 17.12
N LEU A 422 -9.48 -23.75 16.07
CA LEU A 422 -9.63 -22.30 15.98
C LEU A 422 -10.71 -21.79 16.94
N THR A 423 -10.29 -21.23 18.08
CA THR A 423 -11.17 -20.54 19.04
C THR A 423 -11.28 -19.06 18.72
N PRO A 424 -12.38 -18.37 19.11
CA PRO A 424 -12.41 -16.92 19.19
C PRO A 424 -11.25 -16.36 20.05
N PRO A 425 -10.86 -15.10 19.86
CA PRO A 425 -9.87 -14.44 20.72
C PRO A 425 -10.39 -14.36 22.17
N PRO A 426 -9.48 -14.37 23.16
CA PRO A 426 -9.80 -14.32 24.59
C PRO A 426 -10.29 -12.94 25.07
#